data_AF-A0A6S7AXL8-F1
#
_entry.id   AF-A0A6S7AXL8-F1
#
_cell.length_a   1.000
_cell.length_b   1.000
_cell.length_c   1.000
_cell.angle_alpha   90.00
_cell.angle_beta   90.00
_cell.angle_gamma   90.00
#
_symmetry.space_group_name_H-M   'P 1'
#
loop_
_entity.id
_entity.type
_entity.pdbx_description
1 polymer ?
#
loop_
_entity_poly.entity_id
_entity_poly.type
_entity_poly.pdbx_seq_one_letter_code
_entity_poly.pdbx_strand_id
1 'polypeptide(L)' 'MLRIHFMQQWFGLSDPAMEEALCDVPLYREFVGLDGGMTRLPDESTILRVSRL' A
#
# COMPACT_ATOMS: atom_id res chain seq x y z
N MET A 1 5.83 2.82 2.60
CA MET A 1 5.86 2.94 1.14
C MET A 1 6.77 1.92 0.46
N LEU A 2 8.05 1.77 0.84
CA LEU A 2 8.90 0.67 0.31
C LEU A 2 8.28 -0.74 0.49
N ARG A 3 7.62 -0.96 1.64
CA ARG A 3 6.85 -2.19 1.91
C ARG A 3 5.69 -2.42 0.94
N ILE A 4 5.06 -1.34 0.45
CA ILE A 4 3.99 -1.40 -0.53
C ILE A 4 4.57 -1.84 -1.89
N HIS A 5 5.72 -1.31 -2.32
CA HIS A 5 6.38 -1.77 -3.54
C HIS A 5 6.79 -3.24 -3.49
N PHE A 6 7.34 -3.69 -2.36
CA PHE A 6 7.64 -5.11 -2.21
C PHE A 6 6.39 -5.98 -2.35
N MET A 7 5.28 -5.58 -1.74
CA MET A 7 4.02 -6.32 -1.91
C MET A 7 3.49 -6.24 -3.35
N GLN A 8 3.57 -5.08 -4.03
CA GLN A 8 3.19 -4.95 -5.44
C GLN A 8 4.02 -5.89 -6.31
N GLN A 9 5.33 -5.98 -6.08
CA GLN A 9 6.22 -6.85 -6.84
C GLN A 9 6.05 -8.35 -6.50
N TRP A 10 5.78 -8.69 -5.24
CA TRP A 10 5.58 -10.08 -4.81
C TRP A 10 4.24 -10.66 -5.27
N PHE A 11 3.19 -9.83 -5.28
CA PHE A 11 1.84 -10.26 -5.65
C PHE A 11 1.46 -9.85 -7.08
N GLY A 12 2.32 -9.12 -7.80
CA GLY A 12 2.03 -8.61 -9.14
C GLY A 12 0.88 -7.62 -9.18
N LEU A 13 0.69 -6.84 -8.12
CA LEU A 13 -0.43 -5.90 -7.99
C LEU A 13 -0.09 -4.55 -8.60
N SER A 14 -0.99 -4.05 -9.45
CA SER A 14 -1.01 -2.65 -9.89
C SER A 14 -1.30 -1.71 -8.72
N ASP A 15 -0.98 -0.42 -8.85
CA ASP A 15 -1.30 0.61 -7.84
C ASP A 15 -2.77 0.59 -7.36
N PRO A 16 -3.80 0.54 -8.23
CA PRO A 16 -5.19 0.44 -7.78
C PRO A 16 -5.51 -0.89 -7.09
N ALA A 17 -4.97 -2.00 -7.58
CA ALA A 17 -5.17 -3.32 -6.97
C ALA A 17 -4.50 -3.43 -5.58
N MET A 18 -3.41 -2.69 -5.38
CA MET A 18 -2.76 -2.57 -4.08
C MET A 18 -3.58 -1.72 -3.10
N GLU A 19 -4.22 -0.65 -3.57
CA GLU A 19 -5.15 0.13 -2.75
C GLU A 19 -6.33 -0.72 -2.27
N GLU A 20 -6.96 -1.47 -3.18
CA GLU A 20 -8.04 -2.41 -2.86
C GLU A 20 -7.57 -3.47 -1.83
N ALA A 21 -6.39 -4.05 -2.04
CA ALA A 21 -5.83 -5.03 -1.12
C ALA A 21 -5.58 -4.47 0.29
N LEU A 22 -5.14 -3.21 0.40
CA LEU A 22 -4.97 -2.54 1.69
C LEU A 22 -6.31 -2.24 2.38
N CYS A 23 -7.35 -1.94 1.61
CA CYS A 23 -8.71 -1.77 2.15
C CYS A 23 -9.29 -3.10 2.65
N ASP A 24 -9.26 -4.14 1.80
CA ASP A 24 -9.90 -5.44 2.05
C ASP A 24 -9.19 -6.27 3.12
N VAL A 25 -7.87 -6.15 3.24
CA VAL A 25 -7.07 -6.99 4.15
C VAL A 25 -6.39 -6.12 5.23
N PRO A 26 -6.94 -6.05 6.46
CA PRO A 26 -6.36 -5.27 7.55
C PRO A 26 -4.91 -5.66 7.89
N LEU A 27 -4.57 -6.94 7.69
CA LEU A 27 -3.22 -7.45 7.94
C LEU A 27 -2.18 -6.81 7.01
N TYR A 28 -2.57 -6.41 5.80
CA TYR A 28 -1.69 -5.66 4.89
C TYR A 28 -1.43 -4.26 5.41
N ARG A 29 -2.44 -3.60 5.99
CA ARG A 29 -2.27 -2.29 6.66
C ARG A 29 -1.31 -2.38 7.84
N GLU A 30 -1.44 -3.42 8.66
CA GLU A 30 -0.52 -3.66 9.78
C GLU A 30 0.91 -3.89 9.28
N PHE A 31 1.06 -4.72 8.23
CA PHE A 31 2.36 -5.02 7.63
C PHE A 31 3.05 -3.78 7.05
N VAL A 32 2.30 -2.92 6.34
CA VAL A 32 2.87 -1.68 5.79
C VAL A 32 3.02 -0.56 6.83
N GLY A 33 2.58 -0.80 8.07
CA GLY A 33 2.72 0.11 9.22
C GLY A 33 1.68 1.22 9.26
N LEU A 34 0.51 1.03 8.64
CA LEU A 34 -0.57 2.02 8.58
C LEU A 34 -1.43 2.05 9.86
N ASP A 35 -1.36 1.04 10.71
CA ASP A 35 -2.20 0.93 11.93
C ASP A 35 -1.75 1.87 13.08
N GLY A 36 -0.53 2.43 13.00
CA GLY A 36 0.11 3.19 14.10
C GLY A 36 -0.14 4.69 14.16
N GLY A 37 -1.09 5.25 13.41
CA GLY A 37 -1.43 6.69 13.48
C GLY A 37 -1.50 7.44 12.14
N MET A 38 -1.44 6.75 11.00
CA MET A 38 -1.81 7.35 9.72
C MET A 38 -3.33 7.24 9.53
N THR A 39 -4.05 8.26 10.01
CA THR A 39 -5.52 8.41 9.91
C THR A 39 -6.05 8.45 8.46
N ARG A 40 -5.19 8.31 7.45
CA ARG A 40 -5.56 8.27 6.03
C ARG A 40 -4.81 7.12 5.35
N LEU A 41 -5.56 6.17 4.79
CA LEU A 41 -5.04 5.23 3.81
C LEU A 41 -4.32 6.02 2.71
N PRO A 42 -3.15 5.56 2.25
CA PRO A 42 -2.48 6.17 1.11
C PRO A 42 -3.31 5.91 -0.15
N ASP A 43 -3.94 6.97 -0.63
CA ASP A 43 -4.66 7.05 -1.91
C ASP A 43 -3.71 6.82 -3.09
N GLU A 44 -4.24 6.41 -4.25
CA GLU A 44 -3.52 6.12 -5.51
C GLU A 44 -2.34 7.09 -5.79
N SER A 45 -2.55 8.38 -5.58
CA SER A 45 -1.53 9.43 -5.77
C SER A 45 -0.30 9.32 -4.85
N THR A 46 -0.48 8.73 -3.67
CA THR A 46 0.58 8.50 -2.67
C THR A 46 1.34 7.21 -2.95
N ILE A 47 0.68 6.20 -3.51
CA ILE A 47 1.29 4.96 -3.98
C ILE A 47 2.18 5.25 -5.21
N LEU A 48 1.65 5.98 -6.20
CA LEU A 48 2.38 6.38 -7.42
C LEU A 48 3.67 7.16 -7.14
N ARG A 49 3.70 7.99 -6.09
CA ARG A 49 4.88 8.79 -5.75
C ARG A 49 6.05 7.95 -5.27
N VAL A 50 5.81 6.75 -4.78
CA VAL A 50 6.88 5.88 -4.31
C VAL A 50 7.28 4.86 -5.38
N SER A 51 6.38 4.52 -6.31
CA SER A 51 6.73 3.72 -7.50
C SER A 51 7.73 4.42 -8.43
N ARG A 52 8.00 5.71 -8.21
CA ARG A 52 8.89 6.56 -9.01
C ARG A 52 10.19 6.96 -8.29
N LEU A 53 10.44 6.47 -7.08
CA LEU A 53 11.70 6.65 -6.32
C LEU A 53 12.58 5.42 -6.47
#